data_AF-A0A4Q8QH66-F1
#
_entry.id   AF-A0A4Q8QH66-F1
#
_cell.length_a   1.000
_cell.length_b   1.000
_cell.length_c   1.000
_cell.angle_alpha   90.00
_cell.angle_beta   90.00
_cell.angle_gamma   90.00
#
_symmetry.space_group_name_H-M   'P 1'
#
loop_
_entity.id
_entity.type
_entity.pdbx_description
1 polymer ?
#
loop_
_entity_poly.entity_id
_entity_poly.type
_entity_poly.pdbx_seq_one_letter_code
_entity_poly.pdbx_strand_id
1 'polypeptide(L)'
;MENLEAFYILGGAINGIFKLIIAAACVILLIRERNLATIFMCIGSILTIFFSLGSVLWTTLAASRSSEALIRSNAIMNLAAQIPVILFAIGILLFALQYGKKIALLKKLTE
;
A
#
# COMPACT_ATOMS: atom_id res chain seq x y z
N MET A 1 27.22 -5.45 14.82
CA MET A 1 25.81 -5.13 15.09
C MET A 1 25.43 -3.75 14.52
N GLU A 2 26.36 -2.78 14.46
CA GLU A 2 26.14 -1.42 13.93
C GLU A 2 25.58 -1.33 12.49
N ASN A 3 25.92 -2.26 11.60
CA ASN A 3 25.38 -2.23 10.23
C ASN A 3 23.90 -2.63 10.16
N LEU A 4 23.40 -3.51 11.04
CA LEU A 4 22.01 -3.97 10.96
C LEU A 4 21.01 -2.86 11.29
N GLU A 5 21.34 -2.03 12.26
CA GLU A 5 20.49 -0.90 12.68
C GLU A 5 20.42 0.16 11.58
N ALA A 6 21.57 0.47 10.93
CA ALA A 6 21.61 1.37 9.79
C ALA A 6 20.78 0.86 8.61
N PHE A 7 20.87 -0.44 8.27
CA PHE A 7 20.03 -1.06 7.24
C PHE A 7 18.54 -1.02 7.59
N TYR A 8 18.19 -1.20 8.87
CA TYR A 8 16.82 -1.16 9.33
C TYR A 8 16.21 0.25 9.22
N ILE A 9 16.97 1.27 9.63
CA ILE A 9 16.55 2.67 9.54
C ILE A 9 16.45 3.12 8.08
N LEU A 10 17.44 2.79 7.24
CA LEU A 10 17.41 3.10 5.81
C LEU A 10 16.24 2.41 5.09
N GLY A 11 16.02 1.12 5.36
CA GLY A 11 14.90 0.38 4.80
C GLY A 11 13.54 0.96 5.22
N GLY A 12 13.41 1.35 6.49
CA GLY A 12 12.21 2.02 7.00
C GLY A 12 11.97 3.38 6.32
N ALA A 13 13.01 4.20 6.20
CA ALA A 13 12.92 5.52 5.56
C ALA A 13 12.51 5.42 4.07
N ILE A 14 13.16 4.54 3.31
CA ILE A 14 12.84 4.29 1.90
C ILE A 14 11.39 3.84 1.74
N ASN A 15 10.95 2.89 2.58
CA ASN A 15 9.58 2.38 2.53
C ASN A 15 8.55 3.48 2.86
N GLY A 16 8.85 4.33 3.84
CA GLY A 16 8.03 5.50 4.18
C GLY A 16 7.89 6.48 3.00
N ILE A 17 9.01 6.84 2.35
CA ILE A 17 9.02 7.74 1.19
C ILE A 17 8.20 7.14 0.04
N PHE A 18 8.39 5.85 -0.26
CA PHE A 18 7.61 5.17 -1.30
C PHE A 18 6.11 5.21 -1.03
N LYS A 19 5.68 4.94 0.21
CA LYS A 19 4.26 4.98 0.57
C LYS A 19 3.68 6.38 0.42
N LEU A 20 4.44 7.43 0.76
CA LEU A 20 4.01 8.82 0.58
C LEU A 20 3.85 9.18 -0.91
N ILE A 21 4.80 8.78 -1.76
CA ILE A 21 4.72 9.00 -3.20
C ILE A 21 3.49 8.29 -3.79
N ILE A 22 3.25 7.03 -3.41
CA ILE A 22 2.09 6.26 -3.86
C ILE A 22 0.78 6.92 -3.40
N ALA A 23 0.71 7.36 -2.14
CA ALA A 23 -0.47 8.05 -1.63
C ALA A 23 -0.74 9.35 -2.38
N ALA A 24 0.30 10.16 -2.63
CA ALA A 24 0.18 11.38 -3.42
C ALA A 24 -0.31 11.10 -4.86
N ALA A 25 0.25 10.08 -5.51
CA ALA A 25 -0.17 9.66 -6.84
C ALA A 25 -1.65 9.23 -6.87
N CYS A 26 -2.11 8.48 -5.86
CA CYS A 26 -3.51 8.09 -5.73
C CYS A 26 -4.44 9.29 -5.53
N VAL A 27 -4.06 10.27 -4.70
CA VAL A 27 -4.86 11.49 -4.49
C VAL A 27 -4.98 12.29 -5.80
N ILE A 28 -3.89 12.47 -6.53
CA ILE A 28 -3.89 13.17 -7.82
C ILE A 28 -4.81 12.46 -8.83
N LEU A 29 -4.68 11.13 -8.94
CA LEU A 29 -5.52 10.30 -9.80
C LEU A 29 -7.01 10.40 -9.40
N LEU A 30 -7.32 10.38 -8.10
CA LEU A 30 -8.68 10.46 -7.60
C LEU A 30 -9.33 11.81 -7.91
N ILE A 31 -8.57 12.91 -7.84
CA ILE A 31 -9.04 14.24 -8.24
C ILE A 31 -9.31 14.30 -9.75
N ARG A 32 -8.49 13.65 -10.58
CA ARG A 32 -8.55 13.75 -12.04
C ARG A 32 -9.63 12.88 -12.69
N GLU A 33 -9.82 11.65 -12.23
CA GLU A 33 -10.74 10.69 -12.86
C GLU A 33 -12.02 10.42 -12.04
N ARG A 34 -12.02 10.70 -10.72
CA ARG A 34 -13.15 10.41 -9.79
C ARG A 34 -13.83 9.06 -10.04
N ASN A 35 -13.03 8.04 -10.31
CA ASN A 35 -13.51 6.73 -10.73
C ASN A 35 -13.51 5.74 -9.55
N LEU A 36 -14.41 4.75 -9.57
CA LEU A 36 -14.49 3.68 -8.57
C LEU A 36 -13.13 2.98 -8.36
N ALA A 37 -12.36 2.80 -9.45
CA ALA A 37 -11.03 2.21 -9.40
C ALA A 37 -10.04 3.05 -8.55
N THR A 38 -10.05 4.37 -8.75
CA THR A 38 -9.24 5.33 -7.99
C THR A 38 -9.63 5.41 -6.52
N ILE A 39 -10.92 5.26 -6.21
CA ILE A 39 -11.39 5.21 -4.82
C ILE A 39 -10.84 3.96 -4.13
N PHE A 40 -10.91 2.79 -4.79
CA PHE A 40 -10.31 1.55 -4.28
C PHE A 40 -8.79 1.66 -4.08
N MET A 41 -8.07 2.29 -5.02
CA MET A 41 -6.64 2.57 -4.87
C MET A 41 -6.33 3.46 -3.67
N CYS A 42 -7.05 4.57 -3.51
CA CYS A 42 -6.85 5.49 -2.39
C CYS A 42 -7.13 4.80 -1.05
N ILE A 43 -8.21 4.03 -0.96
CA ILE A 43 -8.55 3.25 0.24
C ILE A 43 -7.44 2.24 0.53
N GLY A 44 -6.99 1.48 -0.47
CA GLY A 44 -5.88 0.52 -0.30
C GLY A 44 -4.58 1.19 0.16
N SER A 45 -4.25 2.36 -0.39
CA SER A 45 -3.05 3.12 -0.01
C SER A 45 -3.12 3.66 1.43
N ILE A 46 -4.25 4.27 1.81
CA ILE A 46 -4.48 4.76 3.18
C ILE A 46 -4.45 3.60 4.17
N LEU A 47 -5.12 2.49 3.84
CA LEU A 47 -5.16 1.31 4.69
C LEU A 47 -3.76 0.68 4.85
N THR A 48 -2.93 0.71 3.80
CA THR A 48 -1.53 0.28 3.85
C THR A 48 -0.70 1.15 4.81
N ILE A 49 -0.92 2.47 4.81
CA ILE A 49 -0.26 3.39 5.74
C ILE A 49 -0.69 3.09 7.18
N PHE A 50 -2.01 2.98 7.42
CA PHE A 50 -2.55 2.63 8.73
C PHE A 50 -2.01 1.30 9.26
N PHE A 51 -1.99 0.25 8.42
CA PHE A 51 -1.42 -1.04 8.79
C PHE A 51 0.08 -0.96 9.08
N SER A 52 0.80 -0.11 8.35
CA SER A 52 2.24 0.07 8.57
C SER A 52 2.54 0.79 9.88
N LEU A 53 1.77 1.82 10.25
CA LEU A 53 1.95 2.47 11.55
C LEU A 53 1.49 1.54 12.67
N GLY A 54 0.38 0.84 12.47
CA GLY A 54 -0.13 -0.15 13.40
C GLY A 54 0.89 -1.27 13.65
N SER A 55 1.58 -1.75 12.61
CA SER A 55 2.60 -2.80 12.74
C SER A 55 3.79 -2.36 13.56
N VAL A 56 4.28 -1.13 13.38
CA VAL A 56 5.38 -0.58 14.18
C VAL A 56 4.99 -0.45 15.65
N LEU A 57 3.79 0.08 15.94
CA LEU A 57 3.30 0.21 17.32
C LEU A 57 3.07 -1.15 17.98
N TRP A 58 2.51 -2.11 17.24
CA TRP A 58 2.22 -3.43 17.78
C TRP A 58 3.48 -4.27 18.01
N THR A 59 4.47 -4.18 17.11
CA THR A 59 5.74 -4.88 17.26
C THR A 59 6.59 -4.30 18.39
N THR A 60 6.60 -2.99 18.59
CA THR A 60 7.28 -2.36 19.73
C THR A 60 6.64 -2.74 21.07
N LEU A 61 5.30 -2.78 21.14
CA LEU A 61 4.58 -3.30 22.31
C LEU A 61 4.86 -4.79 22.55
N ALA A 62 4.89 -5.62 21.51
CA ALA A 62 5.15 -7.05 21.64
C ALA A 62 6.60 -7.35 22.05
N ALA A 63 7.57 -6.57 21.57
CA ALA A 63 8.99 -6.69 21.91
C ALA A 63 9.25 -6.50 23.41
N SER A 64 8.44 -5.66 24.08
CA SER A 64 8.56 -5.43 25.53
C SER A 64 8.10 -6.60 26.41
N ARG A 65 7.34 -7.57 25.88
CA ARG A 65 6.79 -8.68 26.67
C ARG A 65 7.55 -9.99 26.51
N SER A 66 7.89 -10.41 25.29
CA SER A 66 8.72 -11.60 25.03
C SER A 66 9.06 -11.75 23.54
N SER A 67 10.18 -12.42 23.24
CA SER A 67 10.60 -12.68 21.85
C SER A 67 9.63 -13.60 21.09
N GLU A 68 8.93 -14.51 21.76
CA GLU A 68 7.91 -15.37 21.13
C GLU A 68 6.64 -14.58 20.77
N ALA A 69 6.23 -13.62 21.61
CA ALA A 69 5.10 -12.74 21.33
C ALA A 69 5.39 -11.80 20.15
N LEU A 70 6.65 -11.39 19.99
CA LEU A 70 7.11 -10.60 18.84
C LEU A 70 6.98 -11.37 17.52
N ILE A 71 7.40 -12.64 17.50
CA ILE A 71 7.33 -13.48 16.30
C ILE A 71 5.87 -13.74 15.90
N ARG A 72 4.99 -14.10 16.86
CA ARG A 72 3.55 -14.29 16.57
C ARG A 72 2.88 -13.01 16.08
N SER A 73 3.20 -11.87 16.71
CA SER A 73 2.66 -10.58 16.28
C SER A 73 3.09 -10.20 14.87
N ASN A 74 4.36 -10.44 14.52
CA ASN A 74 4.86 -10.22 13.16
C ASN A 74 4.19 -11.12 12.13
N ALA A 75 3.92 -12.40 12.46
CA ALA A 75 3.24 -13.31 11.54
C ALA A 75 1.81 -12.83 11.23
N ILE A 76 1.05 -12.41 12.25
CA ILE A 76 -0.30 -11.88 12.09
C ILE A 76 -0.27 -10.57 11.29
N MET A 77 0.65 -9.67 11.61
CA MET A 77 0.81 -8.40 10.90
C MET A 77 1.19 -8.59 9.44
N ASN A 78 2.07 -9.54 9.11
CA ASN A 78 2.44 -9.82 7.73
C ASN A 78 1.26 -10.31 6.89
N LEU A 79 0.43 -11.20 7.44
CA LEU A 79 -0.79 -11.66 6.77
C LEU A 79 -1.78 -10.52 6.57
N ALA A 80 -2.00 -9.73 7.62
CA ALA A 80 -2.97 -8.65 7.58
C ALA A 80 -2.50 -7.47 6.70
N ALA A 81 -1.20 -7.24 6.58
CA ALA A 81 -0.61 -6.25 5.67
C ALA A 81 -0.77 -6.61 4.19
N GLN A 82 -1.03 -7.87 3.83
CA GLN A 82 -1.32 -8.23 2.44
C GLN A 82 -2.71 -7.80 1.98
N ILE A 83 -3.68 -7.72 2.89
CA ILE A 83 -5.06 -7.31 2.58
C ILE A 83 -5.11 -5.94 1.88
N PRO A 84 -4.52 -4.86 2.43
CA PRO A 84 -4.55 -3.56 1.77
C PRO A 84 -3.75 -3.53 0.46
N VAL A 85 -2.70 -4.34 0.33
CA VAL A 85 -1.92 -4.47 -0.92
C VAL A 85 -2.75 -5.14 -2.02
N ILE A 86 -3.48 -6.21 -1.70
CA ILE A 86 -4.39 -6.88 -2.64
C ILE A 86 -5.49 -5.89 -3.07
N LEU A 87 -6.06 -5.15 -2.12
CA LEU A 87 -7.09 -4.15 -2.43
C LEU A 87 -6.55 -3.05 -3.37
N PHE A 88 -5.32 -2.60 -3.13
CA PHE A 88 -4.63 -1.65 -3.99
C PHE A 88 -4.38 -2.20 -5.40
N ALA A 89 -3.91 -3.45 -5.51
CA ALA A 89 -3.67 -4.11 -6.79
C ALA A 89 -4.97 -4.28 -7.61
N ILE A 90 -6.08 -4.63 -6.96
CA ILE A 90 -7.41 -4.68 -7.59
C ILE A 90 -7.80 -3.30 -8.13
N GLY A 91 -7.54 -2.23 -7.36
CA GLY A 91 -7.74 -0.84 -7.79
C GLY A 91 -6.94 -0.50 -9.06
N ILE A 92 -5.67 -0.90 -9.14
CA ILE A 92 -4.84 -0.76 -10.36
C ILE A 92 -5.44 -1.52 -11.53
N LEU A 93 -5.84 -2.77 -11.33
CA LEU A 93 -6.36 -3.60 -12.41
C LEU A 93 -7.64 -3.02 -13.00
N LEU A 94 -8.57 -2.57 -12.15
CA LEU A 94 -9.82 -1.92 -12.57
C LEU A 94 -9.54 -0.60 -13.32
N PHE A 95 -8.56 0.17 -12.88
CA PHE A 95 -8.17 1.42 -13.53
C PHE A 95 -7.62 1.15 -14.94
N ALA A 96 -6.72 0.18 -15.08
CA ALA A 96 -6.15 -0.22 -16.36
C ALA A 96 -7.21 -0.74 -17.35
N LEU A 97 -8.17 -1.55 -16.87
CA LEU A 97 -9.27 -2.07 -17.69
C LEU A 97 -10.20 -0.95 -18.20
N GLN A 98 -10.48 0.05 -17.37
CA GLN A 98 -11.30 1.18 -17.79
C GLN A 98 -10.59 2.06 -18.82
N TYR A 99 -9.31 2.33 -18.64
CA TYR A 99 -8.51 3.06 -19.64
C TYR A 99 -8.42 2.29 -20.96
N GLY A 100 -8.15 0.98 -20.91
CA GLY A 100 -8.06 0.13 -22.09
C GLY A 100 -9.37 0.07 -22.89
N LYS A 101 -10.51 -0.04 -22.22
CA LYS A 101 -11.83 0.01 -22.88
C LYS A 101 -12.11 1.36 -23.54
N LYS A 102 -11.72 2.46 -22.88
CA LYS A 102 -11.90 3.83 -23.42
C LYS A 102 -11.11 4.04 -24.71
N ILE A 103 -9.87 3.54 -24.76
CA ILE A 103 -9.00 3.61 -25.94
C ILE A 103 -9.54 2.73 -27.07
N ALA A 104 -10.00 1.51 -26.76
CA ALA A 104 -10.55 0.59 -27.76
C ALA A 104 -11.85 1.13 -28.40
N LEU A 105 -12.71 1.80 -27.62
CA LEU A 105 -13.93 2.43 -28.14
C LEU A 105 -13.65 3.63 -29.04
N LEU A 106 -12.67 4.46 -28.70
CA LEU A 106 -12.27 5.59 -29.56
C LEU A 106 -11.71 5.09 -30.91
N LYS A 107 -10.94 4.00 -30.90
CA LYS A 107 -10.39 3.41 -32.13
C LYS A 107 -11.51 2.95 -33.09
N LYS A 108 -12.59 2.36 -32.54
CA LYS A 108 -13.78 1.93 -33.29
C LYS A 108 -14.63 3.07 -33.87
N LEU A 109 -14.49 4.30 -33.39
CA LEU A 109 -15.22 5.48 -33.88
C LEU A 109 -14.45 6.24 -34.97
N THR A 110 -13.17 5.91 -35.16
CA THR A 110 -12.28 6.48 -36.18
C THR A 110 -12.09 5.59 -37.42
N GLU A 111 -12.55 4.33 -37.37
CA GLU A 111 -12.64 3.40 -38.52
C GLU A 111 -14.06 3.43 -39.10
#